data_AF-A0A831UR38-F1
#
_entry.id   AF-A0A831UR38-F1
#
_cell.length_a   1.000
_cell.length_b   1.000
_cell.length_c   1.000
_cell.angle_alpha   90.00
_cell.angle_beta   90.00
_cell.angle_gamma   90.00
#
_symmetry.space_group_name_H-M   'P 1'
#
loop_
_entity.id
_entity.type
_entity.pdbx_description
1 polymer ?
#
loop_
_entity_poly.entity_id
_entity_poly.type
_entity_poly.pdbx_seq_one_letter_code
_entity_poly.pdbx_strand_id
1 'polypeptide(L)' 'MSRDGSEACISLGGGWAYCSADGGVTVRRLELEFKGLEPHEGWVREVYRPKGLLAFTTKAKEYIQIL' A
#
# COMPACT_ATOMS: atom_id res chain seq x y z
N MET A 1 18.44 1.64 1.68
CA MET A 1 18.48 3.02 2.17
C MET A 1 17.99 3.94 1.06
N SER A 2 16.76 4.46 1.13
CA SER A 2 16.33 5.54 0.23
C SER A 2 16.83 6.86 0.80
N ARG A 3 17.72 7.53 0.06
CA ARG A 3 18.42 8.77 0.47
C ARG A 3 17.51 9.99 0.64
N ASP A 4 16.23 9.87 0.28
CA ASP A 4 15.32 10.99 0.00
C ASP A 4 14.21 11.18 1.04
N GLY A 5 14.12 10.34 2.08
CA GLY A 5 12.95 10.30 2.97
C GLY A 5 11.67 9.79 2.30
N SER A 6 11.80 9.25 1.08
CA SER A 6 10.73 8.62 0.33
C SER A 6 10.26 7.35 1.03
N GLU A 7 8.95 7.28 1.28
CA GLU A 7 8.28 6.11 1.87
C GLU A 7 8.40 4.88 0.95
N ALA A 8 8.76 3.74 1.54
CA ALA A 8 8.70 2.44 0.93
C ALA A 8 7.65 1.60 1.66
N CYS A 9 6.75 0.98 0.91
CA CYS A 9 5.70 0.12 1.46
C CYS A 9 5.79 -1.28 0.85
N ILE A 10 5.57 -2.30 1.68
CA ILE A 10 5.46 -3.69 1.26
C ILE A 10 4.12 -4.27 1.75
N SER A 11 3.38 -4.90 0.84
CA SER A 11 2.17 -5.66 1.15
C SER A 11 2.54 -7.15 1.24
N LEU A 12 2.02 -7.87 2.23
CA LEU A 12 2.37 -9.29 2.47
C LEU A 12 1.16 -10.23 2.28
N GLY A 13 0.14 -9.80 1.53
CA GLY A 13 -1.12 -10.52 1.40
C GLY A 13 -1.95 -10.45 2.69
N GLY A 14 -3.28 -10.39 2.55
CA GLY A 14 -4.19 -10.36 3.71
C GLY A 14 -4.58 -8.98 4.22
N GLY A 15 -4.58 -7.96 3.36
CA GLY A 15 -5.22 -6.67 3.67
C GLY A 15 -4.42 -5.74 4.58
N TRP A 16 -3.10 -5.83 4.57
CA TRP A 16 -2.23 -4.90 5.28
C TRP A 16 -0.93 -4.64 4.53
N ALA A 17 -0.36 -3.46 4.76
CA ALA A 17 0.95 -3.08 4.25
C ALA A 17 1.82 -2.52 5.39
N TYR A 18 3.13 -2.72 5.29
CA TYR A 18 4.10 -2.08 6.17
C TYR A 18 4.84 -1.00 5.39
N CYS A 19 4.82 0.22 5.91
CA CYS A 19 5.45 1.37 5.30
C CYS A 19 6.54 1.96 6.21
N SER A 20 7.62 2.42 5.60
CA SER A 20 8.71 3.14 6.29
C SER A 20 9.23 4.30 5.43
N ALA A 21 9.42 5.47 6.03
CA ALA A 21 9.93 6.68 5.37
C ALA A 21 11.38 6.99 5.78
N ASP A 22 11.74 6.74 7.04
CA ASP A 22 13.05 7.07 7.62
C ASP A 22 14.04 5.91 7.50
N GLY A 23 14.22 5.35 6.31
CA GLY A 23 15.21 4.30 6.07
C GLY A 23 15.02 2.99 6.86
N GLY A 24 13.82 2.72 7.38
CA GLY A 24 13.51 1.54 8.18
C GLY A 24 13.45 1.78 9.69
N VAL A 25 13.76 3.00 10.19
CA VAL A 25 13.80 3.29 11.63
C VAL A 25 12.41 3.24 12.26
N THR A 26 11.38 3.70 11.54
CA THR A 26 9.98 3.55 11.95
C THR A 26 9.22 2.77 10.88
N VAL A 27 8.51 1.73 11.31
CA VAL A 27 7.63 0.92 10.45
C VAL A 27 6.21 1.13 10.94
N ARG A 28 5.33 1.57 10.05
CA ARG A 28 3.90 1.72 10.33
C ARG A 28 3.14 0.61 9.62
N ARG A 29 2.20 0.00 10.34
CA ARG A 29 1.22 -0.92 9.76
C ARG A 29 0.04 -0.12 9.24
N LEU A 30 -0.27 -0.31 7.97
CA LEU A 30 -1.44 0.25 7.31
C LEU A 30 -2.44 -0.88 7.07
N GLU A 31 -3.66 -0.71 7.55
CA GLU A 31 -4.77 -1.59 7.18
C GLU A 31 -5.27 -1.20 5.79
N LEU A 32 -5.52 -2.20 4.97
CA LEU A 32 -6.02 -2.03 3.62
C LEU A 32 -7.41 -2.67 3.50
N GLU A 33 -8.28 -1.99 2.78
CA GLU A 33 -9.59 -2.49 2.38
C GLU A 33 -9.55 -2.87 0.91
N PHE A 34 -10.10 -4.05 0.60
CA PHE A 34 -10.27 -4.50 -0.77
C PHE A 34 -11.27 -3.58 -1.50
N LYS A 35 -10.84 -3.02 -2.63
CA LYS A 35 -11.65 -2.16 -3.49
C LYS A 35 -12.28 -2.94 -4.65
N GLY A 36 -11.57 -3.93 -5.20
CA GLY A 36 -12.08 -4.72 -6.32
C GLY A 36 -10.99 -5.45 -7.12
N LEU A 37 -11.45 -6.16 -8.14
CA LEU A 37 -10.62 -6.77 -9.18
C LEU A 37 -10.63 -5.89 -10.42
N GLU A 38 -9.46 -5.64 -11.01
CA GLU A 38 -9.34 -4.98 -12.30
C GLU A 38 -8.56 -5.83 -13.30
N PRO A 39 -8.94 -5.81 -14.59
CA PRO A 39 -8.13 -6.43 -15.63
C PRO A 39 -6.82 -5.65 -15.81
N HIS A 40 -5.69 -6.35 -15.87
CA HIS A 40 -4.37 -5.76 -16.08
C HIS A 40 -3.50 -6.68 -16.94
N GLU A 41 -3.13 -6.23 -18.14
CA GLU A 41 -2.19 -6.92 -19.04
C GLU A 41 -2.48 -8.42 -19.27
N GLY A 42 -3.76 -8.80 -19.34
CA GLY A 42 -4.19 -10.20 -19.54
C GLY A 42 -4.36 -11.00 -18.24
N TRP A 43 -4.10 -10.39 -17.09
CA TRP A 43 -4.29 -10.95 -15.75
C TRP A 43 -5.35 -10.15 -14.99
N VAL A 44 -5.65 -10.59 -13.77
CA VAL A 44 -6.50 -9.85 -12.83
C VAL A 44 -5.63 -9.30 -11.71
N ARG A 45 -5.75 -8.00 -11.45
CA ARG A 45 -5.12 -7.35 -10.29
C ARG A 45 -6.16 -7.08 -9.21
N GLU A 46 -5.77 -7.29 -7.97
CA GLU A 46 -6.54 -6.87 -6.81
C GLU A 46 -6.13 -5.43 -6.44
N VAL A 47 -7.14 -4.57 -6.27
CA VAL A 47 -6.95 -3.18 -5.88
C VAL A 47 -7.35 -3.01 -4.42
N TYR A 48 -6.49 -2.37 -3.65
CA TYR A 48 -6.69 -2.09 -2.24
C TYR A 48 -6.53 -0.61 -1.94
N ARG A 49 -7.30 -0.12 -0.96
CA ARG A 49 -7.21 1.26 -0.46
C ARG A 49 -6.89 1.29 1.03
N PRO A 50 -6.16 2.29 1.51
CA PRO A 50 -5.95 2.48 2.94
C PRO A 50 -7.26 2.60 3.72
N LYS A 51 -7.33 1.95 4.88
CA LYS A 51 -8.46 2.05 5.79
C LYS A 51 -8.23 3.20 6.79
N GLY A 52 -9.26 4.01 7.03
CA GLY A 52 -9.24 5.10 8.01
C GLY A 52 -9.01 6.51 7.43
N LEU A 53 -9.73 7.50 7.97
CA LEU A 53 -9.78 8.90 7.48
C LEU A 53 -8.40 9.54 7.28
N LEU A 54 -7.47 9.34 8.22
CA LEU A 54 -6.14 9.93 8.16
C LEU A 54 -5.26 9.36 7.03
N ALA A 55 -5.55 8.13 6.57
CA ALA A 55 -4.84 7.53 5.45
C ALA A 55 -5.42 7.97 4.09
N PHE A 56 -6.66 8.45 4.06
CA PHE A 56 -7.27 9.05 2.87
C PHE A 56 -6.79 10.49 2.62
N THR A 57 -6.45 11.25 3.67
CA THR A 57 -6.05 12.66 3.55
C THR A 57 -4.61 12.86 3.09
N THR A 58 -3.71 11.92 3.38
CA THR A 58 -2.34 11.90 2.84
C THR A 58 -2.34 11.19 1.49
N LYS A 59 -2.52 11.94 0.37
CA LYS A 59 -2.38 11.46 -1.02
C LYS A 59 -2.66 9.95 -1.16
N ALA A 60 -3.94 9.55 -1.09
CA ALA A 60 -4.31 8.14 -1.10
C ALA A 60 -3.66 7.38 -2.27
N LYS A 61 -2.69 6.52 -1.95
CA LYS A 61 -2.09 5.57 -2.90
C LYS A 61 -2.95 4.32 -2.91
N GLU A 62 -3.36 3.89 -4.11
CA GLU A 62 -3.96 2.57 -4.29
C GLU A 62 -2.84 1.52 -4.30
N TYR A 63 -3.07 0.41 -3.61
CA TYR A 63 -2.13 -0.72 -3.54
C TYR A 63 -2.62 -1.80 -4.50
N ILE A 64 -1.74 -2.24 -5.39
CA ILE A 64 -2.06 -3.23 -6.42
C ILE A 64 -1.34 -4.53 -6.08
N GLN A 65 -2.08 -5.62 -6.07
CA GLN A 65 -1.53 -6.97 -6.03
C GLN A 65 -1.85 -7.66 -7.35
N ILE A 66 -0.81 -8.11 -8.05
CA ILE A 66 -0.95 -8.89 -9.29
C ILE A 66 -0.96 -10.36 -8.89
N LEU A 67 -1.97 -11.10 -9.35
CA LEU A 67 -2.16 -12.53 -9.09
C LEU A 67 -1.59 -13.39 -10.23
#